data_AF-A0A937DS99-F1
#
_entry.id   AF-A0A937DS99-F1
#
_cell.length_a   1.000
_cell.length_b   1.000
_cell.length_c   1.000
_cell.angle_alpha   90.00
_cell.angle_beta   90.00
_cell.angle_gamma   90.00
#
_symmetry.space_group_name_H-M   'P 1'
#
loop_
_entity.id
_entity.type
_entity.pdbx_description
1 polymer ?
#
loop_
_entity_poly.entity_id
_entity_poly.type
_entity_poly.pdbx_seq_one_letter_code
_entity_poly.pdbx_strand_id
1 'polypeptide(L)'
;MTTRLSRRRDGPLGALAWQKYRVELTSGRAVTLLFSLADPADPTIAGIKERHAAANLGLLAVLDDPESPEEAVLWLHQETTLALVSHNGDTIIGEEVRALLPAYFADFFREVEHLAPGLSGVTLVAPCAARKRLH
;
A
#
# COMPACT_ATOMS: atom_id res chain seq x y z
N MET A 1 -12.32 -16.74 1.30
CA MET A 1 -12.35 -16.12 2.65
C MET A 1 -12.77 -14.68 2.47
N THR A 2 -13.89 -14.26 3.07
CA THR A 2 -14.45 -12.91 2.88
C THR A 2 -14.03 -12.04 4.05
N THR A 3 -12.97 -11.25 3.88
CA THR A 3 -12.45 -10.36 4.93
C THR A 3 -13.29 -9.07 4.92
N ARG A 4 -13.76 -8.66 6.09
CA ARG A 4 -14.68 -7.52 6.25
C ARG A 4 -13.86 -6.23 6.35
N LEU A 5 -14.11 -5.24 5.50
CA LEU A 5 -13.48 -3.92 5.62
C LEU A 5 -13.74 -3.32 7.00
N SER A 6 -12.68 -2.95 7.72
CA SER A 6 -12.79 -2.32 9.03
C SER A 6 -12.95 -0.81 8.86
N ARG A 7 -14.17 -0.28 9.04
CA ARG A 7 -14.42 1.18 9.02
C ARG A 7 -14.22 1.80 10.41
N ARG A 8 -13.19 2.66 10.51
CA ARG A 8 -13.07 3.86 11.38
C ARG A 8 -13.04 3.79 12.92
N ARG A 9 -12.76 2.67 13.61
CA ARG A 9 -12.50 2.75 15.08
C ARG A 9 -11.05 2.50 15.53
N ASP A 10 -10.26 1.70 14.82
CA ASP A 10 -8.89 1.36 15.22
C ASP A 10 -7.86 1.40 14.06
N GLY A 11 -8.17 2.17 13.01
CA GLY A 11 -7.35 2.25 11.81
C GLY A 11 -6.20 3.25 11.89
N PRO A 12 -5.26 3.22 10.93
CA PRO A 12 -4.25 4.26 10.79
C PRO A 12 -4.90 5.66 10.73
N LEU A 13 -4.29 6.64 11.40
CA LEU A 13 -4.76 8.03 11.36
C LEU A 13 -4.77 8.53 9.91
N GLY A 14 -5.80 9.30 9.55
CA GLY A 14 -5.96 9.81 8.20
C GLY A 14 -6.40 8.77 7.16
N ALA A 15 -6.72 7.52 7.56
CA ALA A 15 -7.22 6.50 6.64
C ALA A 15 -8.75 6.57 6.47
N LEU A 16 -9.21 6.60 5.22
CA LEU A 16 -10.60 6.43 4.83
C LEU A 16 -11.05 4.97 4.94
N ALA A 17 -10.16 4.03 4.57
CA ALA A 17 -10.35 2.60 4.67
C ALA A 17 -9.01 1.90 4.92
N TRP A 18 -9.04 0.72 5.52
CA TRP A 18 -7.84 -0.10 5.72
C TRP A 18 -8.20 -1.57 5.87
N GLN A 19 -7.22 -2.43 5.61
CA GLN A 19 -7.35 -3.88 5.73
C GLN A 19 -6.02 -4.53 6.10
N LYS A 20 -6.09 -5.61 6.89
CA LYS A 20 -4.94 -6.47 7.19
C LYS A 20 -5.10 -7.83 6.50
N TYR A 21 -4.02 -8.31 5.90
CA TYR A 21 -3.92 -9.64 5.32
C TYR A 21 -2.80 -10.38 6.02
N ARG A 22 -3.12 -11.52 6.66
CA ARG A 22 -2.11 -12.45 7.13
C ARG A 22 -1.69 -13.31 5.94
N VAL A 23 -0.41 -13.34 5.63
CA VAL A 23 0.14 -14.04 4.47
C VAL A 23 1.21 -15.02 4.90
N GLU A 24 1.16 -16.23 4.35
CA GLU A 24 2.20 -17.24 4.52
C GLU A 24 3.24 -17.07 3.41
N LEU A 25 4.49 -16.92 3.81
CA LEU A 25 5.65 -16.83 2.93
C LEU A 25 6.10 -18.23 2.52
N THR A 26 6.84 -18.33 1.41
CA THR A 26 7.40 -19.61 0.95
C THR A 26 8.45 -20.18 1.90
N SER A 27 9.06 -19.32 2.72
CA SER A 27 9.89 -19.72 3.86
C SER A 27 9.11 -20.38 5.02
N GLY A 28 7.78 -20.45 4.95
CA GLY A 28 6.92 -20.99 6.01
C GLY A 28 6.64 -20.02 7.15
N ARG A 29 7.16 -18.79 7.07
CA ARG A 29 6.86 -17.69 7.99
C ARG A 29 5.52 -17.06 7.67
N ALA A 30 4.89 -16.44 8.65
CA ALA A 30 3.69 -15.63 8.44
C ALA A 30 4.01 -14.16 8.73
N VAL A 31 3.59 -13.26 7.84
CA VAL A 31 3.66 -11.81 8.05
C VAL A 31 2.29 -11.19 7.87
N THR A 32 2.10 -9.98 8.39
CA THR A 32 0.85 -9.24 8.23
C THR A 32 1.06 -8.05 7.31
N LEU A 33 0.34 -8.01 6.19
CA LEU A 33 0.30 -6.86 5.29
C LEU A 33 -0.85 -5.94 5.70
N LEU A 34 -0.55 -4.70 6.06
CA LEU A 34 -1.53 -3.65 6.33
C LEU A 34 -1.60 -2.71 5.13
N PHE A 35 -2.78 -2.60 4.53
CA PHE A 35 -3.09 -1.62 3.49
C PHE A 35 -4.04 -0.56 4.04
N SER A 36 -3.83 0.70 3.70
CA SER A 36 -4.77 1.78 3.96
C SER A 36 -4.97 2.63 2.72
N LEU A 37 -6.17 3.20 2.56
CA LEU A 37 -6.52 4.26 1.63
C LEU A 37 -6.67 5.55 2.44
N ALA A 38 -5.95 6.59 2.08
CA ALA A 38 -6.01 7.86 2.80
C ALA A 38 -7.30 8.64 2.52
N ASP A 39 -7.71 9.44 3.50
CA ASP A 39 -8.86 10.33 3.40
C ASP A 39 -8.47 11.62 2.67
N PRO A 40 -9.00 11.89 1.47
CA PRO A 40 -8.70 13.13 0.75
C PRO A 40 -9.25 14.39 1.44
N ALA A 41 -10.15 14.25 2.43
CA ALA A 41 -10.62 15.37 3.23
C ALA A 41 -9.61 15.81 4.31
N ASP A 42 -8.59 15.00 4.60
CA ASP A 42 -7.51 15.38 5.50
C ASP A 42 -6.56 16.38 4.81
N PRO A 43 -6.32 17.58 5.38
CA PRO A 43 -5.50 18.62 4.75
C PRO A 43 -4.05 18.19 4.48
N THR A 44 -3.47 17.35 5.35
CA THR A 44 -2.12 16.83 5.16
C THR A 44 -2.09 15.87 3.97
N ILE A 45 -3.08 14.98 3.88
CA ILE A 45 -3.22 14.06 2.75
C ILE A 45 -3.45 14.82 1.44
N ALA A 46 -4.31 15.84 1.44
CA ALA A 46 -4.56 16.67 0.26
C ALA A 46 -3.28 17.32 -0.25
N GLY A 47 -2.46 17.90 0.63
CA GLY A 47 -1.18 18.50 0.25
C GLY A 47 -0.17 17.49 -0.32
N ILE A 48 -0.15 16.25 0.19
CA ILE A 48 0.71 15.18 -0.36
C ILE A 48 0.21 14.76 -1.75
N LYS A 49 -1.10 14.59 -1.94
CA LYS A 49 -1.69 14.26 -3.24
C LYS A 49 -1.31 15.27 -4.31
N GLU A 50 -1.43 16.57 -3.99
CA GLU A 50 -1.05 17.65 -4.90
C GLU A 50 0.44 17.62 -5.24
N ARG A 51 1.31 17.53 -4.23
CA ARG A 51 2.77 17.51 -4.42
C ARG A 51 3.23 16.37 -5.32
N HIS A 52 2.59 15.22 -5.22
CA HIS A 52 2.96 14.02 -5.97
C HIS A 52 2.06 13.78 -7.19
N ALA A 53 1.17 14.71 -7.54
CA ALA A 53 0.18 14.55 -8.61
C ALA A 53 -0.57 13.20 -8.54
N ALA A 54 -0.92 12.76 -7.33
CA ALA A 54 -1.52 11.46 -7.08
C ALA A 54 -3.06 11.56 -7.02
N ALA A 55 -3.74 10.71 -7.78
CA ALA A 55 -5.20 10.60 -7.78
C ALA A 55 -5.71 9.99 -6.47
N ASN A 56 -5.01 8.96 -5.97
CA ASN A 56 -5.23 8.35 -4.66
C ASN A 56 -3.88 8.05 -4.01
N LEU A 57 -3.85 7.92 -2.69
CA LEU A 57 -2.67 7.46 -1.97
C LEU A 57 -3.07 6.69 -0.72
N GLY A 58 -2.11 6.00 -0.13
CA GLY A 58 -2.28 5.37 1.16
C GLY A 58 -0.99 4.72 1.66
N LEU A 59 -1.12 3.89 2.68
CA LEU A 59 0.03 3.23 3.29
C LEU A 59 -0.01 1.73 3.06
N LEU A 60 1.17 1.16 2.91
CA LEU A 60 1.47 -0.27 2.99
C LEU A 60 2.45 -0.46 4.15
N ALA A 61 2.15 -1.33 5.10
CA ALA A 61 3.12 -1.74 6.10
C ALA A 61 3.22 -3.27 6.12
N VAL A 62 4.44 -3.77 6.27
CA VAL A 62 4.71 -5.18 6.56
C VAL A 62 4.98 -5.27 8.06
N LEU A 63 4.12 -5.98 8.78
CA LEU A 63 4.22 -6.19 10.22
C LEU A 63 4.62 -7.63 10.50
N ASP A 64 5.15 -7.87 11.71
CA ASP A 64 5.56 -9.18 12.19
C ASP A 64 6.69 -9.85 11.36
N ASP A 65 7.44 -9.08 10.57
CA ASP A 65 8.60 -9.57 9.84
C ASP A 65 9.89 -9.31 10.65
N PRO A 66 10.54 -10.33 11.22
CA PRO A 66 11.78 -10.14 11.98
C PRO A 66 12.97 -9.70 11.12
N GLU A 67 12.90 -9.88 9.79
CA GLU A 67 13.97 -9.50 8.85
C GLU A 67 13.78 -8.12 8.25
N SER A 68 12.62 -7.49 8.46
CA SER A 68 12.30 -6.18 7.92
C SER A 68 11.90 -5.23 9.05
N PRO A 69 12.55 -4.07 9.21
CA PRO A 69 12.04 -3.07 10.15
C PRO A 69 10.59 -2.75 9.77
N GLU A 70 9.74 -2.53 10.78
CA GLU A 70 8.36 -2.07 10.57
C GLU A 70 8.38 -0.69 9.89
N GLU A 71 8.45 -0.68 8.56
CA GLU A 71 8.47 0.53 7.75
C GLU A 71 7.18 0.63 6.97
N ALA A 72 6.47 1.75 7.17
CA ALA A 72 5.32 2.09 6.37
C ALA A 72 5.79 2.75 5.06
N VAL A 73 5.38 2.17 3.95
CA VAL A 73 5.63 2.65 2.60
C VAL A 73 4.39 3.39 2.11
N LEU A 74 4.58 4.57 1.53
CA LEU A 74 3.52 5.31 0.88
C LEU A 74 3.29 4.71 -0.51
N TRP A 75 2.06 4.32 -0.83
CA TRP A 75 1.69 3.99 -2.19
C TRP A 75 0.94 5.17 -2.83
N LEU A 76 1.25 5.46 -4.08
CA LEU A 76 0.71 6.57 -4.86
C LEU A 76 0.08 6.02 -6.13
N HIS A 77 -1.18 6.34 -6.37
CA HIS A 77 -1.85 6.07 -7.62
C HIS A 77 -1.71 7.30 -8.54
N GLN A 78 -0.93 7.16 -9.62
CA GLN A 78 -0.68 8.19 -10.61
C GLN A 78 -1.14 7.69 -11.98
N GLU A 79 -2.19 8.32 -12.52
CA GLU A 79 -2.83 7.96 -13.80
C GLU A 79 -3.30 6.49 -13.87
N THR A 80 -2.41 5.58 -14.28
CA THR A 80 -2.63 4.13 -14.42
C THR A 80 -1.59 3.29 -13.68
N THR A 81 -0.67 3.95 -12.99
CA THR A 81 0.50 3.35 -12.34
C THR A 81 0.41 3.45 -10.82
N LEU A 82 1.00 2.47 -10.14
CA LEU A 82 1.20 2.49 -8.70
C LEU A 82 2.68 2.66 -8.38
N ALA A 83 3.03 3.71 -7.66
CA ALA A 83 4.38 3.95 -7.16
C ALA A 83 4.45 3.67 -5.66
N LEU A 84 5.53 3.01 -5.21
CA LEU A 84 5.85 2.81 -3.79
C LEU A 84 6.98 3.75 -3.41
N VAL A 85 6.78 4.54 -2.36
CA VAL A 85 7.73 5.53 -1.86
C VAL A 85 8.03 5.21 -0.39
N SER A 86 9.28 4.84 -0.11
CA SER A 86 9.81 4.70 1.25
C SER A 86 10.34 6.06 1.74
N HIS A 87 10.26 6.29 3.05
CA HIS A 87 10.79 7.49 3.69
C HIS A 87 12.34 7.56 3.58
N ASN A 88 13.01 6.41 3.51
CA ASN A 88 14.47 6.33 3.52
C ASN A 88 15.07 6.09 2.12
N GLY A 89 14.25 6.12 1.06
CA GLY A 89 14.68 5.96 -0.33
C GLY A 89 15.03 4.52 -0.75
N ASP A 90 15.30 3.63 0.21
CA ASP A 90 15.43 2.20 0.00
C ASP A 90 14.20 1.48 0.57
N THR A 91 13.32 0.98 -0.31
CA THR A 91 12.20 0.14 0.12
C THR A 91 12.74 -1.23 0.51
N ILE A 92 12.93 -1.44 1.81
CA ILE A 92 13.31 -2.74 2.37
C ILE A 92 12.02 -3.56 2.50
N ILE A 93 11.54 -4.10 1.37
CA ILE A 93 10.52 -5.15 1.36
C ILE A 93 11.20 -6.39 0.78
N GLY A 94 11.22 -7.48 1.56
CA GLY A 94 11.78 -8.76 1.15
C GLY A 94 11.16 -9.28 -0.15
N GLU A 95 11.95 -9.97 -0.97
CA GLU A 95 11.52 -10.43 -2.30
C GLU A 95 10.27 -11.32 -2.26
N GLU A 96 10.14 -12.18 -1.24
CA GLU A 96 8.94 -13.02 -1.05
C GLU A 96 7.68 -12.16 -0.88
N VAL A 97 7.74 -11.14 -0.03
CA VAL A 97 6.61 -10.21 0.17
C VAL A 97 6.35 -9.41 -1.09
N ARG A 98 7.41 -8.91 -1.75
CA ARG A 98 7.30 -8.12 -2.99
C ARG A 98 6.57 -8.89 -4.09
N ALA A 99 6.83 -10.19 -4.23
CA ALA A 99 6.18 -11.04 -5.21
C ALA A 99 4.66 -11.19 -4.95
N LEU A 100 4.22 -11.07 -3.69
CA LEU A 100 2.82 -11.16 -3.30
C LEU A 100 2.06 -9.83 -3.44
N LEU A 101 2.75 -8.69 -3.33
CA LEU A 101 2.10 -7.37 -3.30
C LEU A 101 1.12 -7.11 -4.45
N PRO A 102 1.40 -7.45 -5.72
CA PRO A 102 0.44 -7.19 -6.80
C PRO A 102 -0.93 -7.84 -6.57
N ALA A 103 -0.96 -9.09 -6.07
CA ALA A 103 -2.21 -9.78 -5.81
C ALA A 103 -3.00 -9.13 -4.66
N TYR A 104 -2.32 -8.81 -3.55
CA TYR A 104 -2.97 -8.21 -2.39
C TYR A 104 -3.41 -6.75 -2.62
N PHE A 105 -2.68 -5.97 -3.43
CA PHE A 105 -3.13 -4.65 -3.87
C PHE A 105 -4.40 -4.77 -4.74
N ALA A 106 -4.46 -5.72 -5.66
CA ALA A 106 -5.64 -5.94 -6.48
C ALA A 106 -6.86 -6.31 -5.62
N ASP A 107 -6.69 -7.20 -4.64
CA ASP A 107 -7.74 -7.56 -3.69
C ASP A 107 -8.19 -6.34 -2.87
N PHE A 108 -7.25 -5.57 -2.32
CA PHE A 108 -7.58 -4.35 -1.56
C PHE A 108 -8.30 -3.30 -2.42
N PHE A 109 -7.84 -3.04 -3.64
CA PHE A 109 -8.46 -2.04 -4.53
C PHE A 109 -9.89 -2.42 -4.93
N ARG A 110 -10.15 -3.70 -5.14
CA ARG A 110 -11.51 -4.20 -5.34
C ARG A 110 -12.37 -4.01 -4.08
N GLU A 111 -11.80 -4.21 -2.89
CA GLU A 111 -12.52 -3.98 -1.63
C GLU A 111 -12.87 -2.50 -1.39
N VAL A 112 -12.07 -1.56 -1.90
CA VAL A 112 -12.30 -0.11 -1.74
C VAL A 112 -12.84 0.60 -2.98
N GLU A 113 -13.24 -0.14 -4.02
CA GLU A 113 -13.68 0.42 -5.30
C GLU A 113 -14.84 1.41 -5.15
N HIS A 114 -15.79 1.12 -4.25
CA HIS A 114 -16.92 2.02 -3.95
C HIS A 114 -16.52 3.33 -3.26
N LEU A 115 -15.30 3.40 -2.71
CA LEU A 115 -14.74 4.60 -2.08
C LEU A 115 -13.83 5.36 -3.04
N ALA A 116 -13.10 4.64 -3.90
CA ALA A 116 -12.18 5.22 -4.87
C ALA A 116 -12.29 4.47 -6.21
N PRO A 117 -13.30 4.79 -7.04
CA PRO A 117 -13.57 4.07 -8.30
C PRO A 117 -12.40 4.08 -9.28
N GLY A 118 -11.55 5.11 -9.22
CA GLY A 118 -10.35 5.21 -10.06
C GLY A 118 -9.29 4.13 -9.79
N LEU A 119 -9.45 3.28 -8.76
CA LEU A 119 -8.49 2.21 -8.44
C LEU A 119 -8.72 0.91 -9.20
N SER A 120 -9.91 0.67 -9.76
CA SER A 120 -10.21 -0.59 -10.45
C SER A 120 -9.51 -0.75 -11.80
N GLY A 121 -9.00 0.34 -12.37
CA GLY A 121 -8.22 0.34 -13.62
C GLY A 121 -6.70 0.27 -13.44
N VAL A 122 -6.19 0.17 -12.21
CA VAL A 122 -4.74 0.21 -11.96
C VAL A 122 -4.08 -1.08 -12.38
N THR A 123 -3.13 -0.99 -13.31
CA THR A 123 -2.29 -2.13 -13.68
C THR A 123 -1.06 -2.15 -12.78
N LEU A 124 -1.00 -3.14 -11.90
CA LEU A 124 0.13 -3.33 -11.00
C LEU A 124 1.26 -4.03 -11.75
N VAL A 125 2.11 -3.24 -12.39
CA VAL A 125 3.38 -3.75 -12.90
C VAL A 125 4.31 -3.87 -11.71
N ALA A 126 4.64 -5.10 -11.31
CA ALA A 126 5.63 -5.33 -10.26
C ALA A 126 6.90 -4.51 -10.60
N PRO A 127 7.42 -3.68 -9.68
CA PRO A 127 8.63 -2.95 -9.96
C PRO A 127 9.76 -3.98 -10.09
N CYS A 128 10.28 -4.11 -11.31
CA CYS A 128 11.58 -4.72 -11.53
C CYS A 128 12.58 -3.93 -10.68
N ALA A 129 13.37 -4.64 -9.88
CA ALA A 129 14.33 -4.03 -8.97
C ALA A 129 15.18 -2.96 -9.67
N ALA A 130 15.41 -1.87 -8.94
CA ALA A 130 16.34 -0.79 -9.25
C ALA A 130 16.00 0.13 -10.42
N ARG A 131 15.55 1.34 -10.08
CA ARG A 131 16.14 2.54 -10.67
C ARG A 131 16.36 3.59 -9.60
N LYS A 132 17.54 3.51 -8.96
CA LYS A 132 18.16 4.65 -8.30
C LYS A 132 18.30 5.76 -9.35
N ARG A 133 17.55 6.84 -9.21
CA ARG A 133 17.96 8.15 -9.73
C ARG A 133 18.35 8.98 -8.51
N LEU A 134 19.65 9.02 -8.25
CA LEU A 134 20.27 10.05 -7.44
C LEU A 134 20.33 11.32 -8.30
N HIS A 135 19.82 12.43 -7.76
CA HIS A 135 20.24 13.79 -8.09
C HIS A 135 20.67 14.45 -6.80
#